data_AF-A0A933FJW1-F1
#
_entry.id   AF-A0A933FJW1-F1
#
_cell.length_a   1.000
_cell.length_b   1.000
_cell.length_c   1.000
_cell.angle_alpha   90.00
_cell.angle_beta   90.00
_cell.angle_gamma   90.00
#
_symmetry.space_group_name_H-M   'P 1'
#
loop_
_entity.id
_entity.type
_entity.pdbx_description
1 polymer ?
#
loop_
_entity_poly.entity_id
_entity_poly.type
_entity_poly.pdbx_seq_one_letter_code
_entity_poly.pdbx_strand_id
1 'polypeptide(L)' 'MTASKAEKKFNFGEAYQELEQIIGWFEREEVDLDEGLKKFERGLALAQKCKERLKEVENKVVEIKAKFGEIDGAANE' A
#
# COMPACT_ATOMS: atom_id res chain seq x y z
N MET A 1 19.33 27.84 1.34
CA MET A 1 19.76 26.68 0.55
C MET A 1 18.55 25.79 0.31
N THR A 2 18.36 25.40 -0.94
CA THR A 2 17.14 24.85 -1.54
C THR A 2 16.81 23.45 -1.07
N ALA A 3 15.54 23.24 -0.70
CA ALA A 3 14.98 21.97 -0.26
C ALA A 3 14.95 20.95 -1.42
N SER A 4 15.78 19.91 -1.33
CA SER A 4 15.60 18.69 -2.12
C SER A 4 14.41 17.93 -1.57
N LYS A 5 13.25 18.16 -2.19
CA LYS A 5 12.02 17.39 -2.05
C LYS A 5 12.31 15.98 -2.56
N ALA A 6 12.87 15.15 -1.68
CA ALA A 6 12.98 13.72 -1.90
C ALA A 6 11.57 13.20 -2.18
N GLU A 7 11.37 12.67 -3.38
CA GLU A 7 10.14 11.99 -3.75
C GLU A 7 9.96 10.85 -2.75
N LYS A 8 9.06 11.04 -1.78
CA LYS A 8 8.72 10.02 -0.79
C LYS A 8 8.11 8.86 -1.56
N LYS A 9 8.93 7.86 -1.89
CA LYS A 9 8.46 6.54 -2.31
C LYS A 9 7.39 6.12 -1.31
N PHE A 10 6.24 5.70 -1.83
CA PHE A 10 5.16 5.17 -1.03
C PHE A 10 5.69 4.04 -0.14
N ASN A 11 5.51 4.19 1.17
CA ASN A 11 5.86 3.19 2.17
C ASN A 11 4.57 2.50 2.63
N PHE A 12 4.46 1.21 2.32
CA PHE A 12 3.28 0.42 2.66
C PHE A 12 3.08 0.33 4.18
N GLY A 13 4.15 0.17 4.95
CA GLY A 13 4.06 0.04 6.41
C GLY A 13 3.50 1.31 7.06
N GLU A 14 4.02 2.48 6.66
CA GLU A 14 3.52 3.77 7.15
C GLU A 14 2.05 4.00 6.75
N ALA A 15 1.69 3.69 5.50
CA ALA A 15 0.31 3.83 5.02
C ALA A 15 -0.67 2.89 5.74
N TYR A 16 -0.24 1.67 6.06
CA TYR A 16 -1.03 0.71 6.81
C TYR A 16 -1.23 1.15 8.26
N GLN A 17 -0.17 1.61 8.93
CA GLN A 17 -0.29 2.17 10.29
C GLN A 17 -1.22 3.38 10.34
N GLU A 18 -1.15 4.27 9.34
CA GLU A 18 -2.06 5.41 9.26
C GLU A 18 -3.52 4.95 9.10
N LEU A 19 -3.77 3.87 8.35
CA LEU A 19 -5.10 3.28 8.22
C LEU A 19 -5.61 2.73 9.56
N GLU A 20 -4.76 2.04 10.33
CA GLU A 20 -5.10 1.56 11.68
C GLU A 20 -5.45 2.72 12.63
N GLN A 21 -4.71 3.83 12.54
CA GLN A 21 -5.01 5.04 13.33
C GLN A 21 -6.35 5.67 12.94
N ILE A 22 -6.70 5.65 11.65
CA ILE A 22 -8.00 6.13 11.18
C ILE A 22 -9.12 5.24 11.74
N ILE A 23 -8.96 3.92 11.67
CA ILE A 23 -9.93 2.96 12.23
C ILE A 23 -10.11 3.20 13.73
N GLY A 24 -9.03 3.28 14.49
CA GLY A 24 -9.09 3.54 15.94
C GLY A 24 -9.63 4.93 16.29
N TRP A 25 -9.67 5.88 15.35
CA TRP A 25 -10.36 7.15 15.54
C TRP A 25 -11.89 6.98 15.44
N PHE A 26 -12.37 6.12 14.55
CA PHE A 26 -13.81 5.82 14.41
C PHE A 26 -14.38 4.99 15.56
N GLU A 27 -13.54 4.31 16.35
CA GLU A 27 -13.96 3.54 17.52
C GLU A 27 -14.21 4.40 18.77
N ARG A 28 -13.99 5.72 18.68
CA ARG A 28 -14.18 6.66 19.80
C ARG A 28 -15.66 6.94 20.02
N GLU A 29 -16.05 7.17 21.28
CA GLU A 29 -17.45 7.46 21.67
C GLU A 29 -17.96 8.81 21.15
N GLU A 30 -17.06 9.79 20.96
CA GLU A 30 -17.40 11.11 20.44
C GLU A 30 -16.74 11.31 19.08
N VAL A 31 -17.57 11.48 18.05
CA VAL A 31 -17.15 11.58 16.65
C VAL A 31 -17.67 12.88 16.07
N ASP A 32 -16.74 13.72 15.60
CA ASP A 32 -17.05 14.91 14.80
C ASP A 32 -17.30 14.52 13.34
N LEU A 33 -18.44 14.92 12.77
CA LEU A 33 -18.85 14.50 11.42
C LEU A 33 -17.92 15.05 10.33
N ASP A 34 -17.45 16.29 10.48
CA ASP A 34 -16.55 16.94 9.52
C ASP A 34 -15.15 16.30 9.53
N GLU A 35 -14.63 15.97 10.72
CA GLU A 35 -13.40 15.17 10.85
C GLU A 35 -13.61 13.75 10.31
N GLY A 36 -14.76 13.14 10.59
CA GLY A 36 -15.10 11.79 10.12
C GLY A 36 -15.05 11.69 8.60
N LEU A 37 -15.62 12.67 7.89
CA LEU A 37 -15.57 12.72 6.43
C LEU A 37 -14.12 12.81 5.91
N LYS A 38 -13.30 13.68 6.49
CA LYS A 38 -11.88 13.83 6.11
C LYS A 38 -11.08 12.55 6.36
N LYS A 39 -11.29 11.90 7.51
CA LYS A 39 -10.64 10.63 7.85
C LYS A 39 -11.08 9.50 6.92
N PHE A 40 -12.35 9.47 6.53
CA PHE A 40 -12.87 8.50 5.58
C PHE A 40 -12.24 8.67 4.19
N GLU A 41 -12.20 9.90 3.64
CA GLU A 41 -11.54 10.17 2.36
C GLU A 41 -10.06 9.80 2.38
N ARG A 42 -9.37 10.13 3.48
CA ARG A 42 -7.97 9.76 3.69
C ARG A 42 -7.79 8.25 3.74
N GLY A 43 -8.64 7.55 4.49
CA GLY A 43 -8.63 6.09 4.60
C GLY A 43 -8.84 5.42 3.24
N LEU A 44 -9.77 5.94 2.44
CA LEU A 44 -10.02 5.44 1.08
C LEU A 44 -8.79 5.60 0.18
N ALA A 45 -8.15 6.78 0.22
CA ALA A 45 -6.95 7.06 -0.57
C ALA A 45 -5.77 6.16 -0.16
N LEU A 46 -5.58 5.92 1.14
CA LEU A 46 -4.55 5.01 1.65
C LEU A 46 -4.82 3.56 1.23
N ALA A 47 -6.06 3.09 1.40
CA ALA A 47 -6.46 1.75 1.01
C ALA A 47 -6.25 1.48 -0.49
N GLN A 48 -6.59 2.45 -1.35
CA GLN A 48 -6.33 2.37 -2.79
C GLN A 48 -4.84 2.20 -3.09
N LYS A 49 -3.98 3.05 -2.49
CA LYS A 49 -2.52 2.95 -2.68
C LYS A 49 -1.94 1.63 -2.20
N CYS A 50 -2.41 1.15 -1.04
CA CYS A 50 -2.02 -0.17 -0.52
C CYS A 50 -2.39 -1.28 -1.51
N LYS A 51 -3.61 -1.24 -2.07
CA LYS A 51 -4.06 -2.21 -3.07
C LYS A 51 -3.25 -2.16 -4.36
N GLU A 52 -2.94 -0.97 -4.86
CA GLU A 52 -2.08 -0.81 -6.03
C GLU A 52 -0.69 -1.42 -5.79
N ARG A 53 -0.10 -1.12 -4.63
CA ARG A 53 1.20 -1.66 -4.26
C ARG A 53 1.21 -3.19 -4.15
N LEU A 54 0.16 -3.77 -3.56
CA LEU A 54 0.02 -5.23 -3.49
C LEU A 54 -0.04 -5.84 -4.90
N LYS A 55 -0.84 -5.26 -5.79
CA LYS A 55 -0.93 -5.71 -7.19
C LYS A 55 0.41 -5.64 -7.92
N GLU A 56 1.18 -4.56 -7.73
CA GLU A 56 2.54 -4.46 -8.28
C GLU A 56 3.45 -5.59 -7.78
N VAL A 57 3.37 -5.91 -6.49
CA VAL A 57 4.18 -6.97 -5.87
C VAL A 57 3.73 -8.34 -6.38
N GLU A 58 2.42 -8.61 -6.47
CA GLU A 58 1.87 -9.84 -7.02
C GLU A 58 2.34 -10.09 -8.45
N ASN A 59 2.27 -9.06 -9.31
CA ASN A 59 2.78 -9.16 -10.68
C ASN A 59 4.27 -9.50 -10.72
N LYS A 60 5.09 -8.83 -9.89
CA LYS A 60 6.52 -9.14 -9.81
C LYS A 60 6.79 -10.57 -9.35
N VAL A 61 6.00 -11.09 -8.40
CA VAL A 61 6.12 -12.47 -7.95
C VAL A 61 5.79 -13.44 -9.09
N VAL A 62 4.75 -13.16 -9.89
CA VAL A 62 4.42 -13.96 -11.08
C VAL A 62 5.55 -13.93 -12.10
N GLU A 63 6.11 -12.76 -12.40
CA GLU A 63 7.24 -12.62 -13.32
C GLU A 63 8.48 -13.39 -12.83
N ILE A 64 8.79 -13.32 -11.53
CA ILE A 64 9.89 -14.07 -10.93
C ILE A 64 9.63 -15.58 -11.08
N LYS A 65 8.43 -16.06 -10.73
CA LYS A 65 8.07 -17.48 -10.87
C LYS A 65 8.17 -17.97 -12.31
N ALA A 66 7.73 -17.17 -13.29
CA ALA A 66 7.85 -17.52 -14.71
C ALA A 66 9.32 -17.64 -15.12
N LYS A 67 10.16 -16.66 -14.75
CA LYS A 67 11.61 -16.69 -15.01
C LYS A 67 12.30 -17.89 -14.36
N PHE A 68 11.92 -18.25 -13.14
CA PHE A 68 12.46 -19.45 -12.47
C PHE A 68 11.95 -20.75 -13.11
N GLY A 69 10.69 -20.83 -13.55
CA GLY A 69 10.13 -22.00 -14.22
C GLY A 69 10.74 -22.27 -15.60
N GLU A 70 11.12 -21.22 -16.35
CA GLU A 70 11.89 -21.34 -17.60
C GLU A 70 13.33 -21.86 -17.37
N ILE A 71 13.92 -21.61 -16.19
CA ILE A 71 15.27 -22.08 -15.85
C ILE A 71 15.27 -23.58 -15.52
N ASP A 72 14.19 -24.10 -14.94
CA ASP A 72 14.05 -25.53 -14.57
C ASP A 72 13.63 -26.43 -15.76
N GLY A 73 13.05 -25.85 -16.82
CA GLY A 73 12.51 -26.57 -17.98
C GLY A 73 13.52 -27.00 -19.05
N ALA A 74 14.81 -26.67 -18.92
CA ALA A 74 15.83 -26.94 -19.93
C ALA A 74 16.62 -28.26 -19.73
N ALA A 75 16.21 -29.13 -18.79
CA ALA A 75 17.01 -30.29 -18.37
C ALA A 75 16.33 -31.67 -18.47
N ASN A 76 15.38 -31.87 -19.38
CA ASN A 76 14.98 -33.23 -19.76
C ASN A 76 14.62 -33.28 -21.26
N GLU A 77 15.62 -33.66 -22.05
CA GLU A 77 15.46 -34.35 -23.33
C GLU A 77 15.56 -35.86 -23.08
#